data_AF-A0A9P0CYV1-F1
#
_entry.id   AF-A0A9P0CYV1-F1
#
_cell.length_a   1.000
_cell.length_b   1.000
_cell.length_c   1.000
_cell.angle_alpha   90.00
_cell.angle_beta   90.00
_cell.angle_gamma   90.00
#
_symmetry.space_group_name_H-M   'P 1'
#
loop_
_entity.id
_entity.type
_entity.pdbx_description
1 polymer ?
#
loop_
_entity_poly.entity_id
_entity_poly.type
_entity_poly.pdbx_seq_one_letter_code
_entity_poly.pdbx_strand_id
1 'polypeptide(L)'
;MNNKLVYREQEKILLAELVKEHGRTIENKRIDGATVADKNKSWELLASSYNSQPNVYVLRTAKQLKKIWVNLKQRYQFFLLDESIESAMLDESLDSNLLDGRLPSITEAAVPSISPPTVGRLPHDDKKSAESVLNKKFTQSIRQEKELFLRKKRVAEEELGKISKERELVKVKMELEIKTAKHEEKLAALKFTKEW
;
A
#
# COMPACT_ATOMS: atom_id res chain seq x y z
N MET A 1 -1.47 26.03 -14.77
CA MET A 1 -0.41 25.30 -14.06
C MET A 1 -1.05 24.50 -12.93
N ASN A 2 -1.18 23.17 -13.07
CA ASN A 2 -1.79 22.32 -12.04
C ASN A 2 -0.73 21.95 -10.99
N ASN A 3 -0.50 22.83 -10.02
CA ASN A 3 0.30 22.51 -8.83
C ASN A 3 -0.49 21.54 -7.95
N LYS A 4 -0.32 20.24 -8.18
CA LYS A 4 -0.85 19.19 -7.30
C LYS A 4 -0.16 19.32 -5.95
N LEU A 5 -0.85 19.92 -4.98
CA LEU A 5 -0.34 20.08 -3.63
C LEU A 5 -0.21 18.68 -2.98
N VAL A 6 1.03 18.27 -2.74
CA VAL A 6 1.37 16.98 -2.13
C VAL A 6 1.19 17.08 -0.62
N TYR A 7 0.63 16.03 -0.01
CA TYR A 7 0.51 15.90 1.44
C TYR A 7 1.74 15.18 1.98
N ARG A 8 2.40 15.78 2.96
CA ARG A 8 3.53 15.17 3.68
C ARG A 8 3.07 14.01 4.54
N GLU A 9 4.02 13.19 4.99
CA GLU A 9 3.69 12.02 5.80
C GLU A 9 3.09 12.40 7.15
N GLN A 10 3.65 13.41 7.81
CA GLN A 10 3.14 13.96 9.07
C GLN A 10 1.70 14.47 8.93
N GLU A 11 1.40 15.10 7.78
CA GLU A 11 0.06 15.61 7.46
C GLU A 11 -0.96 14.47 7.28
N LYS A 12 -0.53 13.29 6.78
CA LYS A 12 -1.39 12.11 6.67
C LYS A 12 -1.61 11.44 8.02
N ILE A 13 -0.58 11.36 8.86
CA ILE A 13 -0.65 10.82 10.23
C ILE A 13 -1.63 11.65 11.06
N LEU A 14 -1.46 12.97 11.06
CA LEU A 14 -2.36 13.91 11.73
C LEU A 14 -3.82 13.73 11.26
N LEU A 15 -4.04 13.60 9.95
CA LEU A 15 -5.37 13.36 9.40
C LEU A 15 -5.97 12.05 9.94
N ALA A 16 -5.18 10.98 10.04
CA ALA A 16 -5.64 9.69 10.56
C ALA A 16 -6.03 9.78 12.05
N GLU A 17 -5.25 10.50 12.85
CA GLU A 17 -5.54 10.73 14.27
C GLU A 17 -6.85 11.50 14.48
N LEU A 18 -7.04 12.60 13.74
CA LEU A 18 -8.26 13.40 13.82
C LEU A 18 -9.50 12.63 13.33
N VAL A 19 -9.36 11.81 12.29
CA VAL A 19 -10.48 10.95 11.85
C VAL A 19 -10.81 9.89 12.89
N LYS A 20 -9.82 9.35 13.61
CA LYS A 20 -10.06 8.38 14.69
C LYS A 20 -10.91 8.99 15.81
N GLU A 21 -10.65 10.24 16.17
CA GLU A 21 -11.45 10.98 17.16
C GLU A 21 -12.91 11.17 16.74
N HIS A 22 -13.14 11.46 15.45
CA HIS A 22 -14.49 11.62 14.86
C HIS A 22 -15.05 10.33 14.22
N GLY A 23 -14.42 9.17 14.47
CA GLY A 23 -14.60 7.96 13.68
C GLY A 23 -16.03 7.41 13.70
N ARG A 24 -16.73 7.50 14.84
CA ARG A 24 -18.12 7.03 14.97
C ARG A 24 -19.09 7.70 14.01
N THR A 25 -18.88 8.99 13.73
CA THR A 25 -19.75 9.75 12.81
C THR A 25 -19.26 9.65 11.37
N ILE A 26 -17.96 9.80 11.16
CA ILE A 26 -17.35 9.81 9.82
C ILE A 26 -17.44 8.45 9.13
N GLU A 27 -17.23 7.35 9.87
CA GLU A 27 -17.18 5.99 9.33
C GLU A 27 -18.53 5.26 9.37
N ASN A 28 -19.58 5.92 9.86
CA ASN A 28 -20.93 5.37 9.84
C ASN A 28 -21.31 4.99 8.39
N LYS A 29 -21.87 3.80 8.17
CA LYS A 29 -22.25 3.32 6.82
C LYS A 29 -23.62 3.85 6.35
N ARG A 30 -24.41 4.46 7.23
CA ARG A 30 -25.73 5.00 6.90
C ARG A 30 -25.65 6.18 5.92
N ILE A 31 -26.63 6.27 5.01
CA ILE A 31 -26.68 7.25 3.90
C ILE A 31 -27.91 8.16 3.94
N ASP A 32 -28.67 8.15 5.04
CA ASP A 32 -29.81 9.05 5.23
C ASP A 32 -29.36 10.51 5.32
N GLY A 33 -30.23 11.43 4.88
CA GLY A 33 -29.89 12.85 4.76
C GLY A 33 -29.36 13.48 6.05
N ALA A 34 -29.94 13.12 7.19
CA ALA A 34 -29.47 13.54 8.52
C ALA A 34 -28.03 13.06 8.78
N THR A 35 -27.75 11.76 8.61
CA THR A 35 -26.39 11.22 8.78
C THR A 35 -25.38 11.85 7.81
N VAL A 36 -25.78 12.13 6.57
CA VAL A 36 -24.90 12.80 5.60
C VAL A 36 -24.56 14.23 6.05
N ALA A 37 -25.55 14.96 6.56
CA ALA A 37 -25.34 16.29 7.13
C ALA A 37 -24.39 16.26 8.33
N ASP A 38 -24.59 15.30 9.25
CA ASP A 38 -23.73 15.13 10.44
C ASP A 38 -22.29 14.77 10.08
N LYS A 39 -22.10 13.90 9.08
CA LYS A 39 -20.78 13.60 8.53
C LYS A 39 -20.12 14.85 7.94
N ASN A 40 -20.85 15.63 7.14
CA ASN A 40 -20.31 16.83 6.54
C ASN A 40 -19.90 17.85 7.62
N LYS A 41 -20.74 18.04 8.64
CA LYS A 41 -20.40 18.88 9.81
C LYS A 41 -19.15 18.39 10.53
N SER A 42 -19.02 17.08 10.72
CA SER A 42 -17.82 16.48 11.33
C SER A 42 -16.57 16.72 10.48
N TRP A 43 -16.67 16.67 9.15
CA TRP A 43 -15.56 16.98 8.25
C TRP A 43 -15.15 18.46 8.28
N GLU A 44 -16.10 19.39 8.45
CA GLU A 44 -15.80 20.82 8.61
C GLU A 44 -15.10 21.13 9.94
N LEU A 45 -15.55 20.50 11.03
CA LEU A 45 -14.89 20.58 12.33
C LEU A 45 -13.46 20.01 12.24
N LEU A 46 -13.32 18.83 11.64
CA LEU A 46 -12.03 18.20 11.42
C LEU A 46 -11.09 19.09 10.59
N ALA A 47 -11.60 19.73 9.53
CA ALA A 47 -10.81 20.64 8.71
C ALA A 47 -10.34 21.86 9.50
N SER A 48 -11.17 22.37 10.41
CA SER A 48 -10.79 23.47 11.31
C SER A 48 -9.68 23.05 12.27
N SER A 49 -9.84 21.89 12.94
CA SER A 49 -8.82 21.32 13.82
C SER A 49 -7.51 21.02 13.08
N TYR A 50 -7.58 20.46 11.87
CA TYR A 50 -6.44 20.19 11.02
C TYR A 50 -5.68 21.47 10.66
N ASN A 51 -6.40 22.49 10.19
CA ASN A 51 -5.81 23.75 9.75
C ASN A 51 -5.24 24.58 10.91
N SER A 52 -5.67 24.32 12.16
CA SER A 52 -5.13 24.97 13.36
C SER A 52 -3.78 24.39 13.82
N GLN A 53 -3.32 23.28 13.23
CA GLN A 53 -2.08 22.64 13.64
C GLN A 53 -0.84 23.41 13.18
N PRO A 54 0.18 23.55 14.04
CA PRO A 54 1.39 24.31 13.71
C PRO A 54 2.19 23.70 12.55
N ASN A 55 2.00 22.40 12.27
CA ASN A 55 2.70 21.67 11.22
C ASN A 55 1.97 21.68 9.87
N VAL A 56 0.83 22.39 9.76
CA VAL A 56 0.05 22.53 8.53
C VAL A 56 0.32 23.89 7.90
N TYR A 57 1.02 23.85 6.77
CA TYR A 57 1.45 25.07 6.06
C TYR A 57 0.47 25.46 4.95
N VAL A 58 -0.41 24.54 4.56
CA VAL A 58 -1.37 24.73 3.47
C VAL A 58 -2.76 24.38 3.98
N LEU A 59 -3.63 25.37 4.01
CA LEU A 59 -5.01 25.22 4.46
C LEU A 59 -5.80 24.30 3.52
N ARG A 60 -6.58 23.40 4.10
CA ARG A 60 -7.35 22.38 3.38
C ARG A 60 -8.84 22.51 3.66
N THR A 61 -9.63 22.21 2.65
CA THR A 61 -11.09 22.12 2.78
C THR A 61 -11.49 20.72 3.23
N ALA A 62 -12.65 20.60 3.86
CA ALA A 62 -13.27 19.33 4.23
C ALA A 62 -13.33 18.34 3.04
N LYS A 63 -13.64 18.84 1.83
CA LYS A 63 -13.66 18.03 0.60
C LYS A 63 -12.30 17.43 0.26
N GLN A 64 -11.22 18.19 0.42
CA GLN A 64 -9.86 17.73 0.15
C GLN A 64 -9.42 16.66 1.16
N LEU A 65 -9.66 16.90 2.46
CA LEU A 65 -9.33 15.96 3.52
C LEU A 65 -10.10 14.64 3.37
N LYS A 66 -11.41 14.72 3.08
CA LYS A 66 -12.24 13.55 2.78
C LYS A 66 -11.68 12.74 1.61
N LYS A 67 -11.25 13.40 0.53
CA LYS A 67 -10.68 12.72 -0.64
C LYS A 67 -9.39 11.97 -0.28
N ILE A 68 -8.53 12.57 0.52
CA ILE A 68 -7.27 11.92 0.94
C ILE A 68 -7.52 10.79 1.89
N TRP A 69 -8.44 10.95 2.83
CA TRP A 69 -8.83 9.88 3.73
C TRP A 69 -9.31 8.65 2.97
N VAL A 70 -10.18 8.83 1.97
CA VAL A 70 -10.60 7.74 1.09
C VAL A 70 -9.40 7.10 0.38
N ASN A 71 -8.48 7.92 -0.14
CA ASN A 71 -7.28 7.40 -0.79
C ASN A 71 -6.35 6.64 0.19
N LEU A 72 -6.22 7.10 1.44
CA LEU A 72 -5.44 6.45 2.49
C LEU A 72 -6.06 5.11 2.88
N LYS A 73 -7.38 5.08 3.13
CA LYS A 73 -8.10 3.84 3.41
C LYS A 73 -7.96 2.83 2.28
N GLN A 74 -8.09 3.29 1.03
CA GLN A 74 -7.90 2.42 -0.13
C GLN A 74 -6.48 1.85 -0.16
N ARG A 75 -5.44 2.68 0.00
CA ARG A 75 -4.05 2.21 0.06
C ARG A 75 -3.81 1.22 1.19
N TYR A 76 -4.38 1.46 2.37
CA TYR A 76 -4.23 0.58 3.52
C TYR A 76 -4.98 -0.74 3.35
N GLN A 77 -6.19 -0.71 2.80
CA GLN A 77 -6.94 -1.93 2.45
C GLN A 77 -6.18 -2.74 1.38
N PHE A 78 -5.61 -2.09 0.37
CA PHE A 78 -4.75 -2.76 -0.60
C PHE A 78 -3.49 -3.35 0.04
N PHE A 79 -2.86 -2.65 0.98
CA PHE A 79 -1.71 -3.16 1.71
C PHE A 79 -2.06 -4.41 2.54
N LEU A 80 -3.17 -4.37 3.29
CA LEU A 80 -3.65 -5.51 4.08
C LEU A 80 -4.09 -6.70 3.21
N LEU A 81 -4.75 -6.45 2.07
CA LEU A 81 -5.09 -7.50 1.11
C LEU A 81 -3.84 -8.10 0.45
N ASP A 82 -2.84 -7.28 0.16
CA ASP A 82 -1.57 -7.73 -0.43
C ASP A 82 -0.76 -8.57 0.55
N GLU A 83 -0.65 -8.15 1.81
CA GLU A 83 0.00 -8.91 2.88
C GLU A 83 -0.76 -10.22 3.17
N SER A 84 -2.10 -10.19 3.14
CA SER A 84 -2.93 -11.40 3.25
C SER A 84 -2.76 -12.35 2.07
N ILE A 85 -2.60 -11.82 0.85
CA ILE A 85 -2.33 -12.64 -0.35
C ILE A 85 -0.91 -13.20 -0.30
N GLU A 86 0.09 -12.40 0.09
CA GLU A 86 1.48 -12.84 0.24
C GLU A 86 1.61 -13.90 1.34
N SER A 87 0.91 -13.73 2.47
CA SER A 87 0.84 -14.72 3.53
C SER A 87 0.10 -16.00 3.10
N ALA A 88 -0.97 -15.89 2.30
CA ALA A 88 -1.69 -17.06 1.78
C ALA A 88 -0.89 -17.79 0.68
N MET A 89 -0.14 -17.06 -0.15
CA MET A 89 0.73 -17.62 -1.19
C MET A 89 1.98 -18.31 -0.63
N LEU A 90 2.35 -18.04 0.62
CA LEU A 90 3.44 -18.73 1.33
C LEU A 90 2.97 -19.98 2.11
N ASP A 91 1.65 -20.18 2.25
CA ASP A 91 1.05 -21.31 2.99
C ASP A 91 0.50 -22.41 2.07
N GLU A 92 0.42 -22.18 0.76
CA GLU A 92 -0.09 -23.17 -0.20
C GLU A 92 1.04 -24.06 -0.77
N SER A 93 1.66 -24.84 0.12
CA SER A 93 2.24 -26.14 -0.24
C SER A 93 1.78 -27.21 0.75
N LEU A 94 0.47 -27.48 0.80
CA LEU A 94 -0.12 -28.82 0.98
C LEU A 94 -1.66 -28.76 0.89
N ASP A 95 -2.19 -29.75 0.16
CA ASP A 95 -3.58 -30.18 0.02
C ASP A 95 -4.60 -29.32 -0.74
N SER A 96 -4.48 -29.44 -2.06
CA SER A 96 -5.62 -29.54 -2.97
C SER A 96 -6.58 -30.68 -2.55
N ASN A 97 -7.54 -30.38 -1.68
CA ASN A 97 -8.89 -30.98 -1.56
C ASN A 97 -9.57 -30.52 -0.26
N LEU A 98 -10.22 -29.34 -0.24
CA LEU A 98 -11.19 -29.07 0.82
C LEU A 98 -12.31 -28.10 0.39
N LEU A 99 -13.51 -28.68 0.32
CA LEU A 99 -14.85 -28.09 0.21
C LEU A 99 -15.36 -27.67 -1.19
N ASP A 100 -15.59 -28.71 -2.00
CA ASP A 100 -16.88 -28.88 -2.66
C ASP A 100 -18.00 -28.90 -1.57
N GLY A 101 -18.95 -27.97 -1.62
CA GLY A 101 -19.85 -27.77 -0.47
C GLY A 101 -20.85 -26.62 -0.58
N ARG A 102 -21.77 -26.69 -1.55
CA ARG A 102 -23.20 -26.33 -1.41
C ARG A 102 -23.54 -24.94 -0.83
N LEU A 103 -23.75 -23.95 -1.71
CA LEU A 103 -24.62 -22.80 -1.44
C LEU A 103 -26.06 -23.29 -1.14
N PRO A 104 -26.66 -22.95 0.01
CA PRO A 104 -28.09 -23.20 0.21
C PRO A 104 -28.89 -22.21 -0.66
N SER A 105 -29.62 -22.81 -1.61
CA SER A 105 -30.78 -22.20 -2.27
C SER A 105 -31.79 -21.78 -1.19
N ILE A 106 -32.04 -20.48 -1.05
CA ILE A 106 -33.19 -20.00 -0.30
C ILE A 106 -34.34 -19.88 -1.30
N THR A 107 -35.19 -20.91 -1.28
CA THR A 107 -36.53 -20.91 -1.84
C THR A 107 -37.41 -19.92 -1.08
N GLU A 108 -38.04 -19.03 -1.84
CA GLU A 108 -39.48 -18.78 -1.82
C GLU A 108 -40.14 -18.56 -0.44
N ALA A 109 -40.25 -17.29 -0.05
CA ALA A 109 -41.29 -16.84 0.88
C ALA A 109 -42.05 -15.67 0.22
N ALA A 110 -43.34 -15.86 0.06
CA ALA A 110 -44.28 -14.99 -0.63
C ALA A 110 -44.25 -13.54 -0.09
N VAL A 111 -44.06 -12.58 -0.99
CA VAL A 111 -44.34 -11.16 -0.75
C VAL A 111 -45.64 -10.82 -1.49
N PRO A 112 -46.69 -10.33 -0.81
CA PRO A 112 -47.95 -10.00 -1.47
C PRO A 112 -47.79 -8.80 -2.40
N SER A 113 -48.43 -8.94 -3.58
CA SER A 113 -48.52 -7.98 -4.67
C SER A 113 -49.07 -6.62 -4.20
N ILE A 114 -48.26 -5.56 -4.37
CA ILE A 114 -48.74 -4.17 -4.37
C ILE A 114 -48.12 -3.48 -5.59
N SER A 115 -48.97 -3.13 -6.55
CA SER A 115 -48.62 -2.40 -7.77
C SER A 115 -48.05 -1.01 -7.44
N PRO A 116 -46.91 -0.58 -8.02
CA PRO A 116 -46.43 0.79 -7.85
C PRO A 116 -47.15 1.76 -8.80
N PRO A 117 -47.56 2.97 -8.33
CA PRO A 117 -48.06 4.01 -9.22
C PRO A 117 -46.89 4.68 -9.97
N THR A 118 -47.13 4.90 -11.26
CA THR A 118 -46.27 5.60 -12.22
C THR A 118 -45.90 7.01 -11.74
N VAL A 119 -44.61 7.28 -11.52
CA VAL A 119 -44.08 8.65 -11.38
C VAL A 119 -42.86 8.83 -12.29
N GLY A 120 -42.86 9.94 -13.02
CA GLY A 120 -42.03 10.32 -14.15
C GLY A 120 -40.52 10.04 -14.04
N ARG A 121 -40.00 9.48 -15.13
CA ARG A 121 -38.58 9.35 -15.46
C ARG A 121 -38.00 10.74 -15.80
N LEU A 122 -37.10 11.25 -14.97
CA LEU A 122 -36.21 12.38 -15.31
C LEU A 122 -34.90 11.89 -15.96
N PRO A 123 -34.18 12.74 -16.72
CA PRO A 123 -33.12 12.34 -17.63
C PRO A 123 -31.87 11.85 -16.89
N HIS A 124 -31.27 10.77 -17.39
CA HIS A 124 -30.07 10.15 -16.84
C HIS A 124 -28.81 10.83 -17.39
N ASP A 125 -28.12 11.57 -16.52
CA ASP A 125 -26.86 12.30 -16.78
C ASP A 125 -25.68 11.39 -17.21
N ASP A 126 -24.99 11.77 -18.28
CA ASP A 126 -23.79 11.14 -18.89
C ASP A 126 -22.51 11.16 -18.04
N LYS A 127 -22.59 11.58 -16.76
CA LYS A 127 -21.43 11.80 -15.89
C LYS A 127 -20.74 10.51 -15.40
N LYS A 128 -21.41 9.35 -15.51
CA LYS A 128 -20.87 8.05 -15.07
C LYS A 128 -19.68 7.55 -15.91
N SER A 129 -19.57 7.99 -17.16
CA SER A 129 -18.55 7.48 -18.10
C SER A 129 -17.14 8.03 -17.79
N ALA A 130 -17.02 9.33 -17.53
CA ALA A 130 -15.74 9.97 -17.23
C ALA A 130 -15.16 9.51 -15.87
N GLU A 131 -16.02 9.30 -14.88
CA GLU A 131 -15.63 8.85 -13.53
C GLU A 131 -15.13 7.39 -13.54
N SER A 132 -15.72 6.54 -14.39
CA SER A 132 -15.28 5.16 -14.65
C SER A 132 -13.90 5.12 -15.33
N VAL A 133 -13.66 5.95 -16.34
CA VAL A 133 -12.38 6.02 -17.04
C VAL A 133 -11.26 6.59 -16.15
N LEU A 134 -11.57 7.61 -15.35
CA LEU A 134 -10.63 8.21 -14.41
C LEU A 134 -10.23 7.22 -13.31
N ASN A 135 -11.19 6.45 -12.79
CA ASN A 135 -10.90 5.35 -11.85
C ASN A 135 -10.02 4.29 -12.50
N LYS A 136 -10.33 3.82 -13.72
CA LYS A 136 -9.50 2.83 -14.43
C LYS A 136 -8.05 3.30 -14.64
N LYS A 137 -7.85 4.55 -15.09
CA LYS A 137 -6.51 5.13 -15.26
C LYS A 137 -5.77 5.28 -13.93
N PHE A 138 -6.47 5.63 -12.86
CA PHE A 138 -5.89 5.71 -11.53
C PHE A 138 -5.45 4.35 -11.00
N THR A 139 -6.27 3.31 -11.15
CA THR A 139 -5.92 1.94 -10.77
C THR A 139 -4.72 1.41 -11.58
N GLN A 140 -4.65 1.74 -12.86
CA GLN A 140 -3.51 1.41 -13.72
C GLN A 140 -2.22 2.10 -13.28
N SER A 141 -2.29 3.38 -12.89
CA SER A 141 -1.14 4.14 -12.38
C SER A 141 -0.57 3.53 -11.09
N ILE A 142 -1.43 3.09 -10.16
CA ILE A 142 -1.00 2.46 -8.92
C ILE A 142 -0.35 1.09 -9.20
N ARG A 143 -0.91 0.32 -10.14
CA ARG A 143 -0.34 -0.95 -10.57
C ARG A 143 1.07 -0.77 -11.17
N GLN A 144 1.23 0.23 -12.04
CA GLN A 144 2.52 0.58 -12.63
C GLN A 144 3.56 1.01 -11.58
N GLU A 145 3.14 1.81 -10.59
CA GLU A 145 4.02 2.27 -9.52
C GLU A 145 4.48 1.12 -8.61
N LYS A 146 3.59 0.17 -8.32
CA LYS A 146 3.93 -1.06 -7.57
C LYS A 146 4.89 -1.96 -8.35
N GLU A 147 4.64 -2.18 -9.64
CA GLU A 147 5.57 -2.96 -10.49
C GLU A 147 6.95 -2.30 -10.55
N LEU A 148 7.00 -0.97 -10.64
CA LEU A 148 8.27 -0.24 -10.61
C LEU A 148 8.99 -0.40 -9.26
N PHE A 149 8.27 -0.34 -8.15
CA PHE A 149 8.84 -0.56 -6.82
C PHE A 149 9.40 -1.98 -6.66
N LEU A 150 8.62 -3.01 -7.01
CA LEU A 150 9.06 -4.40 -6.95
C LEU A 150 10.29 -4.66 -7.83
N ARG A 151 10.33 -4.03 -9.02
CA ARG A 151 11.50 -4.10 -9.90
C ARG A 151 12.73 -3.46 -9.27
N LYS A 152 12.58 -2.27 -8.66
CA LYS A 152 13.68 -1.60 -7.94
C LYS A 152 14.17 -2.43 -6.75
N LYS A 153 13.26 -3.03 -5.99
CA LYS A 153 13.58 -3.93 -4.87
C LYS A 153 14.44 -5.11 -5.33
N ARG A 154 13.99 -5.82 -6.39
CA ARG A 154 14.73 -6.95 -6.96
C ARG A 154 16.14 -6.57 -7.41
N VAL A 155 16.28 -5.45 -8.11
CA VAL A 155 17.61 -4.95 -8.54
C VAL A 155 18.51 -4.68 -7.34
N ALA A 156 17.98 -4.03 -6.29
CA ALA A 156 18.75 -3.75 -5.09
C ALA A 156 19.21 -5.04 -4.38
N GLU A 157 18.34 -6.05 -4.30
CA GLU A 157 18.66 -7.36 -3.73
C GLU A 157 19.74 -8.10 -4.54
N GLU A 158 19.64 -8.06 -5.88
CA GLU A 158 20.67 -8.62 -6.77
C GLU A 158 22.03 -7.94 -6.60
N GLU A 159 22.06 -6.61 -6.52
CA GLU A 159 23.30 -5.84 -6.29
C GLU A 159 23.90 -6.14 -4.91
N LEU A 160 23.08 -6.24 -3.87
CA LEU A 160 23.52 -6.67 -2.54
C LEU A 160 24.14 -8.06 -2.57
N GLY A 161 23.54 -8.98 -3.33
CA GLY A 161 24.07 -10.33 -3.56
C GLY A 161 25.44 -10.31 -4.26
N LYS A 162 25.62 -9.45 -5.28
CA LYS A 162 26.91 -9.28 -5.97
C LYS A 162 27.98 -8.74 -5.01
N ILE A 163 27.66 -7.68 -4.27
CA ILE A 163 28.57 -7.08 -3.27
C ILE A 163 28.98 -8.12 -2.23
N SER A 164 28.04 -8.94 -1.76
CA SER A 164 28.35 -9.99 -0.78
C SER A 164 29.32 -11.02 -1.35
N LYS A 165 29.13 -11.48 -2.58
CA LYS A 165 30.02 -12.44 -3.25
C LYS A 165 31.41 -11.84 -3.48
N GLU A 166 31.48 -10.58 -3.90
CA GLU A 166 32.74 -9.88 -4.12
C GLU A 166 33.53 -9.72 -2.82
N ARG A 167 32.86 -9.38 -1.71
CA ARG A 167 33.50 -9.32 -0.38
C ARG A 167 34.10 -10.66 0.05
N GLU A 168 33.38 -11.76 -0.16
CA GLU A 168 33.92 -13.10 0.13
C GLU A 168 35.10 -13.46 -0.79
N LEU A 169 35.02 -13.11 -2.08
CA LEU A 169 36.12 -13.33 -3.01
C LEU A 169 37.39 -12.57 -2.58
N VAL A 170 37.25 -11.31 -2.17
CA VAL A 170 38.36 -10.49 -1.67
C VAL A 170 38.95 -11.10 -0.41
N LYS A 171 38.12 -11.60 0.51
CA LYS A 171 38.56 -12.26 1.74
C LYS A 171 39.37 -13.53 1.44
N VAL A 172 38.86 -14.41 0.58
CA VAL A 172 39.56 -15.63 0.15
C VAL A 172 40.88 -15.29 -0.54
N LYS A 173 40.90 -14.26 -1.40
CA LYS A 173 42.12 -13.80 -2.06
C LYS A 173 43.18 -13.32 -1.07
N MET A 174 42.77 -12.54 -0.07
CA MET A 174 43.67 -12.06 0.99
C MET A 174 44.26 -13.22 1.81
N GLU A 175 43.43 -14.21 2.16
CA GLU A 175 43.89 -15.40 2.88
C GLU A 175 44.92 -16.22 2.08
N LEU A 176 44.73 -16.35 0.76
CA LEU A 176 45.69 -17.01 -0.11
C LEU A 176 47.01 -16.24 -0.17
N GLU A 177 46.96 -14.92 -0.29
CA GLU A 177 48.15 -14.08 -0.34
C GLU A 177 48.98 -14.17 0.95
N ILE A 178 48.32 -14.17 2.12
CA ILE A 178 48.97 -14.40 3.42
C ILE A 178 49.63 -15.79 3.47
N LYS A 179 48.98 -16.84 2.94
CA LYS A 179 49.55 -18.19 2.91
C LYS A 179 50.77 -18.28 1.99
N THR A 180 50.71 -17.64 0.83
CA THR A 180 51.82 -17.61 -0.13
C THR A 180 53.02 -16.89 0.47
N ALA A 181 52.84 -15.71 1.07
CA ALA A 181 53.92 -14.97 1.72
C ALA A 181 54.60 -15.79 2.83
N LYS A 182 53.81 -16.48 3.67
CA LYS A 182 54.35 -17.38 4.71
C LYS A 182 55.14 -18.55 4.12
N HIS A 183 54.69 -19.10 2.99
CA HIS A 183 55.42 -20.16 2.31
C HIS A 183 56.75 -19.64 1.75
N GLU A 184 56.75 -18.46 1.12
CA GLU A 184 57.95 -17.84 0.57
C GLU A 184 58.98 -17.51 1.65
N GLU A 185 58.53 -16.96 2.78
CA GLU A 185 59.36 -16.71 3.96
C GLU A 185 60.03 -18.01 4.46
N LYS A 186 59.26 -19.10 4.56
CA LYS A 186 59.78 -20.41 4.96
C LYS A 186 60.82 -20.95 3.97
N LEU A 187 60.60 -20.76 2.66
CA LEU A 187 61.57 -21.15 1.63
C LEU A 187 62.85 -20.32 1.70
N ALA A 188 62.75 -19.01 1.93
CA ALA A 188 63.90 -18.13 2.08
C ALA A 188 64.75 -18.52 3.30
N ALA A 189 64.11 -18.81 4.44
CA ALA A 189 64.78 -19.30 5.64
C ALA A 189 65.53 -20.63 5.37
N LEU A 190 64.91 -21.56 4.66
CA LEU A 190 65.51 -22.85 4.29
C LEU A 190 66.73 -22.71 3.36
N LYS A 191 66.68 -21.78 2.40
CA LYS A 191 67.83 -21.47 1.53
C LYS A 191 68.98 -20.89 2.34
N PHE A 192 68.70 -19.95 3.23
CA PHE A 192 69.71 -19.33 4.09
C PHE A 192 70.42 -20.34 5.02
N THR A 193 69.69 -21.36 5.50
CA THR A 193 70.28 -22.43 6.34
C THR A 193 71.14 -23.44 5.58
N LYS A 194 71.10 -23.47 4.24
CA LYS A 194 71.87 -24.43 3.41
C LYS A 194 73.17 -23.86 2.84
N GLU A 195 73.41 -22.56 3.00
CA GLU A 195 74.61 -21.87 2.49
C GLU A 195 75.75 -21.75 3.53
N TRP A 196 75.66 -22.47 4.66
CA TRP A 196 76.69 -22.59 5.70
C TRP A 196 77.16 -24.03 5.89
#